data_AF-A0A7W6XWI7-F1
#
_entry.id   AF-A0A7W6XWI7-F1
#
_cell.length_a   1.000
_cell.length_b   1.000
_cell.length_c   1.000
_cell.angle_alpha   90.00
_cell.angle_beta   90.00
_cell.angle_gamma   90.00
#
_symmetry.space_group_name_H-M   'P 1'
#
loop_
_entity.id
_entity.type
_entity.pdbx_description
1 polymer ?
#
loop_
_entity_poly.entity_id
_entity_poly.type
_entity_poly.pdbx_seq_one_letter_code
_entity_poly.pdbx_strand_id
1 'polypeptide(L)'
;MSDVAPVRSARDIKGPSPLIAIEDEAPPKLIVDPPLPEPLSRGAVFIQYRAEHCRIVPVFGKGALAVSPRIGHVHVTIDDLPWHFVDASGETLIVVGLEAGEHKVLVELANPAHHVLAEQTVSFVVPPKT
;
A
#
# COMPACT_ATOMS: atom_id res chain seq x y z
N MET A 1 10.06 -27.79 -25.24
CA MET A 1 10.55 -28.02 -23.87
C MET A 1 10.12 -26.82 -23.06
N SER A 2 9.07 -26.95 -22.25
CA SER A 2 8.52 -25.83 -21.48
C SER A 2 9.42 -25.58 -20.28
N ASP A 3 9.98 -24.37 -20.21
CA ASP A 3 10.83 -23.90 -19.14
C ASP A 3 9.95 -23.62 -17.91
N VAL A 4 9.94 -24.53 -16.94
CA VAL A 4 9.16 -24.34 -15.70
C VAL A 4 10.00 -23.47 -14.79
N ALA A 5 9.53 -22.24 -14.54
CA ALA A 5 10.16 -21.36 -13.58
C ALA A 5 10.27 -22.08 -12.21
N PRO A 6 11.43 -22.02 -11.54
CA PRO A 6 11.65 -22.72 -10.28
C PRO A 6 10.64 -22.26 -9.22
N VAL A 7 10.11 -23.23 -8.47
CA VAL A 7 9.16 -22.95 -7.38
C VAL A 7 9.86 -22.14 -6.30
N ARG A 8 9.37 -20.92 -6.04
CA ARG A 8 9.86 -20.06 -4.97
C ARG A 8 9.51 -20.66 -3.61
N SER A 9 10.44 -20.60 -2.66
CA SER A 9 10.20 -21.05 -1.29
C SER A 9 9.22 -20.13 -0.55
N ALA A 10 8.63 -20.61 0.55
CA ALA A 10 7.77 -19.77 1.39
C ALA A 10 8.52 -18.52 1.92
N ARG A 11 9.82 -18.63 2.17
CA ARG A 11 10.68 -17.51 2.59
C ARG A 11 10.86 -16.49 1.47
N ASP A 12 11.00 -16.94 0.22
CA ASP A 12 11.13 -16.04 -0.94
C ASP A 12 9.87 -15.22 -1.18
N ILE A 13 8.70 -15.75 -0.79
CA ILE A 13 7.41 -15.08 -0.92
C ILE A 13 7.07 -14.23 0.31
N LYS A 14 7.26 -14.75 1.53
CA LYS A 14 6.79 -14.10 2.78
C LYS A 14 7.87 -13.25 3.48
N GLY A 15 9.13 -13.44 3.13
CA GLY A 15 10.27 -12.87 3.82
C GLY A 15 10.68 -13.66 5.08
N PRO A 16 11.59 -13.11 5.91
CA PRO A 16 11.98 -13.71 7.18
C PRO A 16 10.78 -13.89 8.13
N SER A 17 10.88 -14.88 9.02
CA SER A 17 9.82 -15.19 9.99
C SER A 17 9.65 -14.05 11.00
N PRO A 18 8.42 -13.55 11.24
CA PRO A 18 8.17 -12.50 12.23
C PRO A 18 8.25 -13.01 13.68
N LEU A 19 8.43 -14.32 13.91
CA LEU A 19 8.55 -14.91 15.25
C LEU A 19 9.91 -14.61 15.92
N ILE A 20 10.88 -14.12 15.14
CA ILE A 20 12.20 -13.72 15.60
C ILE A 20 12.38 -12.27 15.17
N ALA A 21 13.02 -11.46 16.01
CA ALA A 21 13.36 -10.09 15.64
C ALA A 21 14.17 -10.08 14.33
N ILE A 22 13.87 -9.12 13.46
CA ILE A 22 14.61 -8.88 12.22
C ILE A 22 15.60 -7.77 12.53
N GLU A 23 16.82 -8.17 12.86
CA GLU A 23 17.94 -7.24 13.02
C GLU A 23 18.30 -6.64 11.65
N ASP A 24 18.65 -5.36 11.64
CA ASP A 24 19.02 -4.61 10.44
C ASP A 24 18.01 -4.73 9.28
N GLU A 25 16.71 -4.68 9.62
CA GLU A 25 15.64 -4.76 8.63
C GLU A 25 15.82 -3.71 7.52
N ALA A 26 15.85 -4.20 6.28
CA ALA A 26 16.07 -3.39 5.09
C ALA A 26 15.08 -2.20 5.00
N PRO A 27 15.41 -1.15 4.22
CA PRO A 27 14.58 0.04 4.13
C PRO A 27 13.14 -0.28 3.66
N PRO A 28 12.12 0.35 4.26
CA PRO A 28 10.73 0.11 3.88
C PRO A 28 10.52 0.48 2.41
N LYS A 29 9.72 -0.32 1.70
CA LYS A 29 9.30 -0.02 0.32
C LYS A 29 7.80 -0.05 0.22
N LEU A 30 7.27 0.83 -0.60
CA LEU A 30 5.87 0.87 -0.97
C LEU A 30 5.75 0.53 -2.46
N ILE A 31 4.80 -0.34 -2.79
CA ILE A 31 4.41 -0.64 -4.16
C ILE A 31 2.90 -0.44 -4.25
N VAL A 32 2.48 0.41 -5.17
CA VAL A 32 1.09 0.74 -5.45
C VAL A 32 0.83 0.45 -6.93
N ASP A 33 -0.14 -0.41 -7.19
CA ASP A 33 -0.52 -0.78 -8.54
C ASP A 33 -1.56 0.21 -9.10
N PRO A 34 -1.71 0.31 -10.44
CA PRO A 34 -2.85 1.02 -11.03
C PRO A 34 -4.19 0.45 -10.55
N PRO A 35 -5.29 1.22 -10.62
CA PRO A 35 -6.60 0.70 -10.27
C PRO A 35 -6.99 -0.52 -11.11
N LEU A 36 -7.71 -1.46 -10.49
CA LEU A 36 -8.23 -2.64 -11.19
C LEU A 36 -9.12 -2.20 -12.38
N PRO A 37 -8.85 -2.67 -13.61
CA PRO A 37 -9.54 -2.19 -14.80
C PRO A 37 -11.06 -2.40 -14.78
N GLU A 38 -11.52 -3.54 -14.26
CA GLU A 38 -12.95 -3.88 -14.29
C GLU A 38 -13.79 -3.00 -13.32
N PRO A 39 -13.44 -2.83 -12.03
CA PRO A 39 -14.08 -1.80 -11.20
C PRO A 39 -13.98 -0.39 -11.78
N LEU A 40 -12.81 -0.01 -12.32
CA LEU A 40 -12.57 1.33 -12.85
C LEU A 40 -13.52 1.65 -14.01
N SER A 41 -13.80 0.66 -14.88
CA SER A 41 -14.78 0.80 -15.97
C SER A 41 -16.19 1.19 -15.51
N ARG A 42 -16.51 0.97 -14.23
CA ARG A 42 -17.79 1.31 -13.59
C ARG A 42 -17.71 2.52 -12.66
N GLY A 43 -16.60 3.27 -12.70
CA GLY A 43 -16.35 4.43 -11.84
C GLY A 43 -15.93 4.11 -10.41
N ALA A 44 -15.48 2.88 -10.14
CA ALA A 44 -14.97 2.46 -8.84
C ALA A 44 -13.45 2.26 -8.88
N VAL A 45 -12.70 2.95 -8.03
CA VAL A 45 -11.24 2.92 -8.03
C VAL A 45 -10.76 1.98 -6.94
N PHE A 46 -10.33 0.78 -7.34
CA PHE A 46 -9.83 -0.25 -6.44
C PHE A 46 -8.32 -0.39 -6.65
N ILE A 47 -7.51 0.03 -5.68
CA ILE A 47 -6.05 0.08 -5.78
C ILE A 47 -5.45 -0.95 -4.83
N GLN A 48 -4.66 -1.86 -5.37
CA GLN A 48 -3.85 -2.77 -4.55
C GLN A 48 -2.52 -2.11 -4.22
N TYR A 49 -2.06 -2.34 -3.00
CA TYR A 49 -0.74 -1.95 -2.57
C TYR A 49 -0.12 -3.04 -1.71
N ARG A 50 1.20 -3.00 -1.58
CA ARG A 50 1.91 -3.75 -0.56
C ARG A 50 3.06 -2.93 -0.02
N ALA A 51 3.36 -3.15 1.26
CA ALA A 51 4.59 -2.69 1.87
C ALA A 51 5.57 -3.85 1.99
N GLU A 52 6.84 -3.60 1.68
CA GLU A 52 7.95 -4.50 1.96
C GLU A 52 8.76 -3.93 3.11
N HIS A 53 9.22 -4.79 4.02
CA HIS A 53 10.07 -4.41 5.17
C HIS A 53 9.36 -3.43 6.13
N CYS A 54 8.03 -3.50 6.12
CA CYS A 54 7.10 -2.82 7.00
C CYS A 54 5.77 -3.59 6.95
N ARG A 55 5.20 -3.95 8.10
CA ARG A 55 3.91 -4.63 8.20
C ARG A 55 2.81 -3.61 8.46
N ILE A 56 1.75 -3.66 7.66
CA ILE A 56 0.59 -2.79 7.84
C ILE A 56 -0.27 -3.34 8.97
N VAL A 57 -0.39 -2.59 10.08
CA VAL A 57 -1.21 -2.96 11.24
C VAL A 57 -1.72 -1.70 11.96
N PRO A 58 -2.90 -1.75 12.62
CA PRO A 58 -3.47 -0.60 13.33
C PRO A 58 -2.84 -0.42 14.72
N VAL A 59 -1.51 -0.25 14.78
CA VAL A 59 -0.75 -0.04 16.01
C VAL A 59 0.09 1.23 15.88
N PHE A 60 -0.12 2.17 16.80
CA PHE A 60 0.36 3.55 16.68
C PHE A 60 1.13 4.02 17.93
N GLY A 61 1.79 5.17 17.81
CA GLY A 61 2.45 5.86 18.91
C GLY A 61 3.91 5.47 19.13
N LYS A 62 4.57 6.16 20.06
CA LYS A 62 6.02 6.05 20.27
C LYS A 62 6.49 4.64 20.65
N GLY A 63 5.71 3.91 21.45
CA GLY A 63 6.07 2.54 21.86
C GLY A 63 6.14 1.56 20.68
N ALA A 64 5.31 1.78 19.66
CA ALA A 64 5.28 0.98 18.45
C ALA A 64 6.54 1.14 17.57
N LEU A 65 7.34 2.20 17.77
CA LEU A 65 8.60 2.38 17.04
C LEU A 65 9.68 1.35 17.42
N ALA A 66 9.53 0.68 18.56
CA ALA A 66 10.50 -0.28 19.07
C ALA A 66 10.18 -1.74 18.73
N VAL A 67 9.09 -2.01 18.00
CA VAL A 67 8.68 -3.38 17.67
C VAL A 67 9.42 -3.89 16.43
N SER A 68 9.59 -5.21 16.38
CA SER A 68 10.10 -5.94 15.22
C SER A 68 9.14 -7.07 14.87
N PRO A 69 8.84 -7.33 13.57
CA PRO A 69 9.22 -6.52 12.40
C PRO A 69 8.71 -5.08 12.45
N ARG A 70 9.31 -4.17 11.67
CA ARG A 70 8.81 -2.80 11.52
C ARG A 70 7.35 -2.82 11.14
N ILE A 71 6.57 -1.95 11.75
CA ILE A 71 5.14 -1.78 11.46
C ILE A 71 4.85 -0.36 10.94
N GLY A 72 3.71 -0.20 10.31
CA GLY A 72 3.26 1.08 9.77
C GLY A 72 1.82 1.02 9.27
N HIS A 73 1.43 2.05 8.54
CA HIS A 73 0.14 2.22 7.89
C HIS A 73 0.33 3.12 6.67
N VAL A 74 -0.71 3.33 5.87
CA VAL A 74 -0.65 4.27 4.74
C VAL A 74 -1.53 5.48 4.96
N HIS A 75 -1.04 6.67 4.59
CA HIS A 75 -1.87 7.83 4.34
C HIS A 75 -2.29 7.84 2.87
N VAL A 76 -3.54 8.22 2.59
CA VAL A 76 -4.09 8.23 1.24
C VAL A 76 -4.70 9.60 0.95
N THR A 77 -4.12 10.29 -0.02
CA THR A 77 -4.56 11.61 -0.49
C THR A 77 -5.06 11.51 -1.92
N ILE A 78 -6.27 12.01 -2.18
CA ILE A 78 -6.89 12.04 -3.51
C ILE A 78 -6.78 13.46 -4.05
N ASP A 79 -6.35 13.63 -5.31
CA ASP A 79 -6.35 14.91 -6.05
C ASP A 79 -5.78 16.12 -5.28
N ASP A 80 -4.72 15.92 -4.50
CA ASP A 80 -4.10 16.93 -3.63
C ASP A 80 -5.09 17.63 -2.67
N LEU A 81 -6.20 16.96 -2.32
CA LEU A 81 -7.16 17.47 -1.36
C LEU A 81 -6.45 17.76 -0.03
N PRO A 82 -6.92 18.77 0.73
CA PRO A 82 -6.26 19.20 1.98
C PRO A 82 -6.42 18.19 3.12
N TRP A 83 -7.07 17.05 2.87
CA TRP A 83 -7.29 15.97 3.80
C TRP A 83 -6.82 14.65 3.19
N HIS A 84 -6.39 13.75 4.06
CA HIS A 84 -6.12 12.36 3.72
C HIS A 84 -6.81 11.46 4.74
N PHE A 85 -6.94 10.18 4.42
CA PHE A 85 -7.36 9.15 5.37
C PHE A 85 -6.25 8.14 5.58
N VAL A 86 -6.36 7.38 6.66
CA VAL A 86 -5.43 6.29 6.99
C VAL A 86 -6.04 4.97 6.59
N ASP A 87 -5.27 4.11 5.92
CA ASP A 87 -5.52 2.66 5.91
C ASP A 87 -4.43 1.95 6.71
N ALA A 88 -4.88 1.07 7.60
CA ALA A 88 -4.02 0.22 8.42
C ALA A 88 -4.42 -1.26 8.33
N SER A 89 -5.19 -1.63 7.30
CA SER A 89 -5.61 -3.00 7.05
C SER A 89 -4.62 -3.78 6.20
N GLY A 90 -3.92 -3.11 5.28
CA GLY A 90 -3.09 -3.78 4.27
C GLY A 90 -3.90 -4.36 3.11
N GLU A 91 -5.20 -4.06 3.05
CA GLU A 91 -6.12 -4.53 2.03
C GLU A 91 -6.25 -3.54 0.87
N THR A 92 -7.07 -3.90 -0.12
CA THR A 92 -7.34 -3.04 -1.29
C THR A 92 -7.95 -1.71 -0.85
N LEU A 93 -7.36 -0.59 -1.31
CA LEU A 93 -7.92 0.74 -1.14
C LEU A 93 -9.11 0.90 -2.08
N ILE A 94 -10.23 1.39 -1.57
CA ILE A 94 -11.46 1.60 -2.32
C ILE A 94 -11.81 3.09 -2.29
N VAL A 95 -11.81 3.72 -3.46
CA VAL A 95 -12.28 5.10 -3.66
C VAL A 95 -13.42 5.07 -4.66
N VAL A 96 -14.59 5.57 -4.26
CA VAL A 96 -15.79 5.60 -5.10
C VAL A 96 -16.39 7.00 -5.08
N GLY A 97 -17.14 7.34 -6.13
CA GLY A 97 -17.82 8.63 -6.22
C GLY A 97 -16.96 9.76 -6.77
N LEU A 98 -15.80 9.46 -7.37
CA LEU A 98 -15.08 10.42 -8.19
C LEU A 98 -15.88 10.76 -9.44
N GLU A 99 -15.76 11.99 -9.91
CA GLU A 99 -16.35 12.42 -11.18
C GLU A 99 -15.61 11.78 -12.36
N ALA A 100 -16.18 11.89 -13.56
CA ALA A 100 -15.48 11.45 -14.76
C ALA A 100 -14.33 12.43 -15.08
N GLY A 101 -13.13 11.91 -15.34
CA GLY A 101 -11.96 12.74 -15.60
C GLY A 101 -10.65 12.13 -15.12
N GLU A 102 -9.59 12.92 -15.21
CA GLU A 102 -8.27 12.57 -14.68
C GLU A 102 -8.25 12.73 -13.17
N HIS A 103 -7.70 11.72 -12.49
CA HIS A 103 -7.54 11.68 -11.05
C HIS A 103 -6.16 11.13 -10.68
N LYS A 104 -5.74 11.43 -9.46
CA LYS A 104 -4.56 10.82 -8.86
C LYS A 104 -4.78 10.47 -7.39
N VAL A 105 -4.07 9.43 -6.96
CA VAL A 105 -4.01 9.01 -5.56
C VAL A 105 -2.55 8.95 -5.16
N LEU A 106 -2.19 9.73 -4.14
CA LEU A 106 -0.92 9.63 -3.42
C LEU A 106 -1.12 8.67 -2.24
N VAL A 107 -0.26 7.66 -2.16
CA VAL A 107 -0.18 6.74 -1.03
C VAL A 107 1.19 6.93 -0.37
N GLU A 108 1.18 7.20 0.92
CA GLU A 108 2.39 7.40 1.72
C GLU A 108 2.46 6.31 2.79
N LEU A 109 3.49 5.47 2.76
CA LEU A 109 3.77 4.54 3.85
C LEU A 109 4.34 5.33 5.02
N ALA A 110 3.66 5.31 6.17
CA ALA A 110 4.06 6.02 7.37
C ALA A 110 4.37 5.06 8.52
N ASN A 111 5.29 5.49 9.38
CA ASN A 111 5.59 4.78 10.63
C ASN A 111 4.51 5.04 11.69
N PRO A 112 4.54 4.35 12.84
CA PRO A 112 3.56 4.54 13.93
C PRO A 112 3.50 5.95 14.54
N ALA A 113 4.49 6.80 14.26
CA ALA A 113 4.53 8.21 14.65
C ALA A 113 4.13 9.17 13.51
N HIS A 114 3.51 8.65 12.44
CA HIS A 114 3.06 9.38 11.25
C HIS A 114 4.19 10.05 10.45
N HIS A 115 5.43 9.58 10.58
CA HIS A 115 6.50 10.00 9.67
C HIS A 115 6.45 9.17 8.39
N VAL A 116 6.40 9.84 7.25
CA VAL A 116 6.45 9.21 5.92
C VAL A 116 7.81 8.52 5.72
N LEU A 117 7.76 7.28 5.24
CA LEU A 117 8.89 6.40 5.00
C LEU A 117 9.13 6.17 3.50
N ALA A 118 8.06 6.12 2.72
CA ALA A 118 8.06 5.97 1.28
C ALA A 118 6.72 6.47 0.73
N GLU A 119 6.68 6.88 -0.54
CA GLU A 119 5.47 7.35 -1.19
C GLU A 119 5.40 6.88 -2.64
N GLN A 120 4.18 6.78 -3.17
CA GLN A 120 3.95 6.55 -4.59
C GLN A 120 2.63 7.19 -5.01
N THR A 121 2.64 7.84 -6.17
CA THR A 121 1.42 8.37 -6.81
C THR A 121 1.01 7.49 -7.97
N VAL A 122 -0.28 7.19 -8.05
CA VAL A 122 -0.90 6.58 -9.24
C VAL A 122 -1.88 7.56 -9.86
N SER A 123 -1.83 7.69 -11.19
CA SER A 123 -2.74 8.52 -11.98
C SER A 123 -3.59 7.66 -12.88
N PHE A 124 -4.87 8.00 -13.04
CA PHE A 124 -5.83 7.22 -13.82
C PHE A 124 -6.97 8.12 -14.33
N VAL A 125 -7.77 7.57 -15.25
CA VAL A 125 -8.95 8.23 -15.78
C VAL A 125 -10.19 7.48 -15.35
N VAL A 126 -11.13 8.16 -14.72
CA VAL A 126 -12.47 7.65 -14.44
C VAL A 126 -13.35 7.91 -15.67
N PRO A 127 -13.98 6.87 -16.26
CA PRO A 127 -14.79 7.04 -17.45
C PRO A 127 -16.10 7.79 -17.14
N PRO A 128 -16.72 8.43 -18.16
CA PRO A 128 -18.08 8.98 -18.04
C PRO A 128 -19.08 7.92 -17.57
N LYS A 129 -20.02 8.31 -16.71
CA LYS A 129 -21.16 7.47 -16.34
C LYS A 129 -22.01 7.25 -17.59
N THR A 130 -22.20 5.98 -17.96
CA THR A 130 -23.22 5.56 -18.94
C THR A 130 -24.62 5.68 -18.38
#